data_AF-A0A9J5XC74-F1
#
_entry.id   AF-A0A9J5XC74-F1
#
_cell.length_a   1.000
_cell.length_b   1.000
_cell.length_c   1.000
_cell.angle_alpha   90.00
_cell.angle_beta   90.00
_cell.angle_gamma   90.00
#
_symmetry.space_group_name_H-M   'P 1'
#
loop_
_entity.id
_entity.type
_entity.pdbx_description
1 polymer ?
#
loop_
_entity_poly.entity_id
_entity_poly.type
_entity_poly.pdbx_seq_one_letter_code
_entity_poly.pdbx_strand_id
1 'polypeptide(L)'
;MLIKYNRAKVYGWHNTYTFTKAIEEMVIDSLREDIPTFIIRPSGITTSYVEPFPGWIQGFKGFDPLIVFYGKGEYPCALYDPNCLIDVVLVDVVVNATMAAIAKHGYIQNPEINVYHIASSYVNPFLVSQLFDYCYELCSSSPFVNSKGDEVKVEKMKYFDNMSDFSNYILKKLLKQHDEVQDLIEVEPFK
;
A
#
# COMPACT_ATOMS: atom_id res chain seq x y z
N MET A 1 17.61 13.04 7.97
CA MET A 1 16.73 11.85 7.91
C MET A 1 17.37 10.63 8.61
N LEU A 2 18.66 10.34 8.41
CA LEU A 2 19.38 9.23 9.08
C LEU A 2 19.31 9.21 10.61
N ILE A 3 19.41 10.36 11.28
CA ILE A 3 19.41 10.42 12.76
C ILE A 3 18.10 9.86 13.34
N LYS A 4 16.95 10.19 12.73
CA LYS A 4 15.64 9.72 13.20
C LYS A 4 15.51 8.21 13.02
N TYR A 5 15.90 7.69 11.85
CA TYR A 5 15.89 6.27 11.55
C TYR A 5 16.77 5.46 12.50
N ASN A 6 18.01 5.92 12.73
CA ASN A 6 18.94 5.27 13.64
C ASN A 6 18.38 5.19 15.06
N ARG A 7 17.70 6.25 15.52
CA ARG A 7 17.06 6.25 16.84
C ARG A 7 15.96 5.20 16.96
N ALA A 8 15.07 5.07 15.97
CA ALA A 8 14.05 4.02 15.97
C ALA A 8 14.67 2.62 16.01
N LYS A 9 15.73 2.39 15.23
CA LYS A 9 16.48 1.13 15.21
C LYS A 9 17.13 0.77 16.54
N VAL A 10 17.71 1.74 17.25
CA VAL A 10 18.31 1.52 18.58
C VAL A 10 17.28 0.96 19.57
N TYR A 11 16.02 1.36 19.46
CA TYR A 11 14.91 0.87 20.28
C TYR A 11 14.18 -0.34 19.68
N GLY A 12 14.71 -0.97 18.62
CA GLY A 12 14.14 -2.18 18.03
C GLY A 12 12.98 -1.95 17.05
N TRP A 13 12.70 -0.71 16.64
CA TRP A 13 11.58 -0.39 15.74
C TRP A 13 12.03 -0.30 14.28
N HIS A 14 11.17 -0.80 13.38
CA HIS A 14 11.48 -0.88 11.95
C HIS A 14 11.62 0.51 11.29
N ASN A 15 10.80 1.47 11.71
CA ASN A 15 10.86 2.83 11.21
C ASN A 15 10.43 3.84 12.29
N THR A 16 10.64 5.13 11.99
CA THR A 16 10.31 6.20 12.93
C THR A 16 8.82 6.34 13.21
N TYR A 17 7.96 6.01 12.23
CA TYR A 17 6.51 6.11 12.37
C TYR A 17 5.99 5.12 13.42
N THR A 18 6.34 3.84 13.28
CA THR A 18 5.98 2.78 14.23
C THR A 18 6.54 3.05 15.62
N PHE A 19 7.77 3.56 15.72
CA PHE A 19 8.34 4.00 16.99
C PHE A 19 7.53 5.13 17.64
N THR A 20 7.16 6.16 16.88
CA THR A 20 6.37 7.28 17.43
C THR A 20 4.97 6.85 17.84
N LYS A 21 4.33 5.93 17.09
CA LYS A 21 3.02 5.40 17.44
C LYS A 21 3.06 4.54 18.70
N ALA A 22 4.12 3.76 18.91
CA ALA A 22 4.31 3.03 20.15
C ALA A 22 4.44 3.95 21.37
N ILE A 23 5.21 5.04 21.25
CA ILE A 23 5.32 6.05 22.32
C ILE A 23 3.96 6.69 22.59
N GLU A 24 3.21 7.03 21.55
CA GLU A 24 1.86 7.60 21.66
C GLU A 24 0.92 6.69 22.46
N GLU A 25 0.92 5.40 22.16
CA GLU A 25 0.11 4.42 22.91
C GLU A 25 0.50 4.35 24.39
N MET A 26 1.81 4.36 24.71
CA MET A 26 2.29 4.38 26.10
C MET A 26 1.88 5.68 26.83
N VAL A 27 1.95 6.82 26.15
CA VAL A 27 1.55 8.11 26.71
C VAL A 27 0.05 8.12 26.99
N ILE A 28 -0.77 7.62 26.05
CA ILE A 28 -2.22 7.47 26.23
C ILE A 28 -2.52 6.61 27.46
N ASP A 29 -1.86 5.45 27.59
CA ASP A 29 -2.04 4.57 28.76
C ASP A 29 -1.69 5.26 30.08
N SER A 30 -0.61 6.04 30.09
CA SER A 30 -0.17 6.75 31.30
C SER A 30 -1.04 7.97 31.69
N LEU A 31 -1.74 8.59 30.73
CA LEU A 31 -2.43 9.87 30.92
C LEU A 31 -3.96 9.78 30.85
N ARG A 32 -4.53 8.64 30.45
CA ARG A 32 -5.98 8.54 30.22
C ARG A 32 -6.85 8.63 31.48
N GLU A 33 -6.30 8.38 32.66
CA GLU A 33 -7.04 8.32 33.93
C GLU A 33 -8.32 7.47 33.79
N ASP A 34 -9.49 8.02 34.14
CA ASP A 34 -10.79 7.34 34.09
C ASP A 34 -11.50 7.46 32.72
N ILE A 35 -10.85 8.02 31.70
CA ILE A 35 -11.44 8.18 30.37
C ILE A 35 -11.53 6.82 29.68
N PRO A 36 -12.73 6.33 29.29
CA PRO A 36 -12.87 5.10 28.53
C PRO A 36 -12.05 5.16 27.25
N THR A 37 -11.05 4.28 27.15
CA THR A 37 -10.05 4.31 26.07
C THR A 37 -9.76 2.90 25.57
N PHE A 38 -9.65 2.76 24.25
CA PHE A 38 -9.20 1.55 23.55
C PHE A 38 -8.29 1.96 22.39
N ILE A 39 -7.47 1.03 21.93
CA ILE A 39 -6.52 1.24 20.83
C ILE A 39 -6.92 0.35 19.66
N ILE A 40 -7.02 0.94 18.48
CA ILE A 40 -7.21 0.21 17.22
C ILE A 40 -5.90 0.23 16.44
N ARG A 41 -5.40 -0.96 16.07
CA ARG A 41 -4.22 -1.14 15.22
C ARG A 41 -4.64 -1.80 13.90
N PRO A 42 -4.99 -1.01 12.88
CA PRO A 42 -5.26 -1.56 11.55
C PRO A 42 -3.96 -1.93 10.83
N SER A 43 -4.02 -2.93 9.95
CA SER A 43 -2.98 -3.19 8.96
C SER A 43 -3.10 -2.21 7.78
N GLY A 44 -2.54 -2.54 6.61
CA GLY A 44 -2.57 -1.67 5.43
C GLY A 44 -3.99 -1.41 4.96
N ILE A 45 -4.53 -0.23 5.26
CA ILE A 45 -5.90 0.12 4.84
C ILE A 45 -5.92 0.36 3.32
N THR A 46 -6.86 -0.31 2.64
CA THR A 46 -7.13 -0.14 1.21
C THR A 46 -8.57 0.37 0.98
N THR A 47 -9.06 0.23 -0.24
CA THR A 47 -10.36 0.72 -0.71
C THR A 47 -11.53 0.16 0.10
N SER A 48 -12.70 0.77 -0.03
CA SER A 48 -13.95 0.24 0.53
C SER A 48 -14.45 -0.96 -0.30
N TYR A 49 -15.09 -1.89 0.40
CA TYR A 49 -15.82 -2.98 -0.25
C TYR A 49 -17.27 -2.61 -0.52
N VAL A 50 -17.94 -1.98 0.44
CA VAL A 50 -19.37 -1.59 0.38
C VAL A 50 -19.56 -0.09 0.55
N GLU A 51 -19.08 0.50 1.65
CA GLU A 51 -19.41 1.89 2.04
C GLU A 51 -18.19 2.82 1.92
N PRO A 52 -18.35 4.06 1.41
CA PRO A 52 -19.60 4.69 0.93
C PRO A 52 -20.09 4.17 -0.44
N PHE A 53 -19.20 3.58 -1.23
CA PHE A 53 -19.49 2.79 -2.42
C PHE A 53 -18.26 1.91 -2.73
N PRO A 54 -18.38 0.82 -3.50
CA PRO A 54 -17.24 -0.07 -3.78
C PRO A 54 -16.08 0.66 -4.48
N GLY A 55 -14.85 0.45 -4.00
CA GLY A 55 -13.65 1.03 -4.59
C GLY A 55 -13.37 2.49 -4.19
N TRP A 56 -14.11 3.06 -3.24
CA TRP A 56 -13.82 4.39 -2.72
C TRP A 56 -12.47 4.40 -1.99
N ILE A 57 -11.70 5.47 -2.22
CA ILE A 57 -10.40 5.73 -1.58
C ILE A 57 -10.31 7.19 -1.13
N GLN A 58 -9.65 7.40 0.01
CA GLN A 58 -9.31 8.76 0.47
C GLN A 58 -7.83 9.04 0.21
N GLY A 59 -7.57 9.67 -0.94
CA GLY A 59 -6.23 10.02 -1.39
C GLY A 59 -5.52 8.87 -2.10
N PHE A 60 -4.22 9.02 -2.31
CA PHE A 60 -3.41 8.13 -3.11
C PHE A 60 -2.22 7.65 -2.27
N LYS A 61 -2.38 6.53 -1.56
CA LYS A 61 -1.44 6.10 -0.51
C LYS A 61 -1.24 4.59 -0.52
N GLY A 62 -0.19 4.12 0.14
CA GLY A 62 0.06 2.68 0.31
C GLY A 62 0.16 1.95 -1.04
N PHE A 63 -0.78 1.05 -1.31
CA PHE A 63 -0.82 0.23 -2.53
C PHE A 63 -1.45 0.93 -3.73
N ASP A 64 -2.26 1.98 -3.53
CA ASP A 64 -2.97 2.65 -4.63
C ASP A 64 -2.01 3.11 -5.75
N PRO A 65 -0.84 3.70 -5.45
CA PRO A 65 0.13 4.07 -6.49
C PRO A 65 0.68 2.89 -7.26
N LEU A 66 0.92 1.75 -6.59
CA LEU A 66 1.45 0.57 -7.26
C LEU A 66 0.44 0.03 -8.28
N ILE A 67 -0.84 -0.02 -7.91
CA ILE A 67 -1.92 -0.48 -8.79
C ILE A 67 -2.10 0.46 -9.99
N VAL A 68 -2.12 1.78 -9.75
CA VAL A 68 -2.32 2.76 -10.82
C VAL A 68 -1.13 2.82 -11.78
N PHE A 69 0.12 2.85 -11.27
CA PHE A 69 1.30 2.85 -12.15
C PHE A 69 1.46 1.54 -12.92
N TYR A 70 1.07 0.41 -12.31
CA TYR A 70 1.01 -0.86 -13.03
C TYR A 70 0.00 -0.81 -14.17
N GLY A 71 -1.23 -0.33 -13.92
CA GLY A 71 -2.27 -0.21 -14.95
C GLY A 71 -1.88 0.73 -16.10
N LYS A 72 -1.07 1.75 -15.82
CA LYS A 72 -0.48 2.65 -16.83
C LYS A 72 0.70 2.05 -17.59
N GLY A 73 1.15 0.85 -17.25
CA GLY A 73 2.35 0.24 -17.83
C GLY A 73 3.66 0.90 -17.40
N GLU A 74 3.61 1.79 -16.41
CA GLU A 74 4.75 2.56 -15.88
C GLU A 74 5.47 1.83 -14.73
N TYR A 75 4.95 0.67 -14.30
CA TYR A 75 5.54 -0.16 -13.25
C TYR A 75 5.85 -1.58 -13.76
N PRO A 76 6.95 -1.76 -14.54
CA PRO A 76 7.20 -2.98 -15.29
C PRO A 76 7.88 -4.11 -14.49
N CYS A 77 8.38 -3.83 -13.28
CA CYS A 77 9.02 -4.82 -12.42
C CYS A 77 9.08 -4.37 -10.95
N ALA A 78 9.27 -5.34 -10.05
CA ALA A 78 9.33 -5.13 -8.61
C ALA A 78 10.56 -5.81 -7.99
N LEU A 79 11.27 -5.12 -7.09
CA LEU A 79 12.37 -5.68 -6.28
C LEU A 79 11.81 -6.18 -4.94
N TYR A 80 11.03 -7.26 -4.99
CA TYR A 80 10.39 -7.87 -3.83
C TYR A 80 10.31 -9.37 -4.00
N ASP A 81 10.33 -10.11 -2.89
CA ASP A 81 9.97 -11.52 -2.90
C ASP A 81 8.48 -11.66 -3.23
N PRO A 82 8.11 -12.34 -4.34
CA PRO A 82 6.72 -12.56 -4.71
C PRO A 82 5.92 -13.33 -3.65
N ASN A 83 6.59 -14.11 -2.80
CA ASN A 83 5.98 -14.88 -1.72
C ASN A 83 5.88 -14.11 -0.40
N CYS A 84 6.28 -12.83 -0.39
CA CYS A 84 6.11 -11.99 0.79
C CYS A 84 4.61 -11.78 1.06
N LEU A 85 4.23 -11.86 2.33
CA LEU A 85 2.86 -11.59 2.77
C LEU A 85 2.61 -10.09 2.86
N ILE A 86 1.45 -9.68 2.35
CA ILE A 86 0.90 -8.34 2.51
C ILE A 86 -0.32 -8.45 3.42
N ASP A 87 -0.39 -7.57 4.42
CA ASP A 87 -1.58 -7.42 5.26
C ASP A 87 -2.37 -6.18 4.84
N VAL A 88 -3.52 -6.43 4.23
CA VAL A 88 -4.46 -5.40 3.80
C VAL A 88 -5.81 -5.59 4.45
N VAL A 89 -6.45 -4.48 4.81
CA VAL A 89 -7.82 -4.45 5.33
C VAL A 89 -8.61 -3.34 4.66
N LEU A 90 -9.89 -3.59 4.44
CA LEU A 90 -10.78 -2.65 3.77
C LEU A 90 -11.18 -1.51 4.73
N VAL A 91 -11.27 -0.28 4.23
CA VAL A 91 -11.53 0.89 5.09
C VAL A 91 -12.86 0.81 5.85
N ASP A 92 -13.90 0.30 5.21
CA ASP A 92 -15.23 0.11 5.81
C ASP A 92 -15.23 -0.95 6.91
N VAL A 93 -14.42 -2.02 6.77
CA VAL A 93 -14.20 -3.00 7.84
C VAL A 93 -13.54 -2.34 9.06
N VAL A 94 -12.53 -1.49 8.83
CA VAL A 94 -11.84 -0.76 9.92
C VAL A 94 -12.79 0.20 10.64
N VAL A 95 -13.61 0.93 9.89
CA VAL A 95 -14.61 1.85 10.45
C VAL A 95 -15.65 1.08 11.27
N ASN A 96 -16.19 -0.01 10.73
CA ASN A 96 -17.18 -0.83 11.42
C ASN A 96 -16.64 -1.45 12.72
N ALA A 97 -15.41 -1.96 12.69
CA ALA A 97 -14.75 -2.47 13.89
C ALA A 97 -14.49 -1.37 14.93
N THR A 98 -14.13 -0.16 14.49
CA THR A 98 -13.96 1.01 15.36
C THR A 98 -15.28 1.40 16.03
N MET A 99 -16.37 1.48 15.26
CA MET A 99 -17.71 1.76 15.79
C MET A 99 -18.16 0.69 16.78
N ALA A 100 -17.90 -0.59 16.50
CA ALA A 100 -18.20 -1.68 17.42
C ALA A 100 -17.39 -1.58 18.72
N ALA A 101 -16.12 -1.20 18.66
CA ALA A 101 -15.29 -0.97 19.83
C ALA A 101 -15.80 0.21 20.68
N ILE A 102 -16.21 1.33 20.04
CA ILE A 102 -16.85 2.46 20.71
C ILE A 102 -18.14 2.01 21.40
N ALA A 103 -19.02 1.29 20.70
CA ALA A 103 -20.27 0.81 21.26
C ALA A 103 -20.06 -0.14 22.43
N LYS A 104 -18.98 -0.93 22.42
CA LYS A 104 -18.65 -1.88 23.49
C LYS A 104 -18.06 -1.17 24.72
N HIS A 105 -17.15 -0.23 24.54
CA HIS A 105 -16.34 0.35 25.62
C HIS A 105 -16.74 1.76 26.04
N GLY A 106 -17.54 2.47 25.24
CA GLY A 106 -17.84 3.89 25.43
C GLY A 106 -18.57 4.25 26.73
N TYR A 107 -19.16 3.26 27.42
CA TYR A 107 -19.81 3.43 28.71
C TYR A 107 -19.13 2.65 29.85
N ILE A 108 -18.09 1.86 29.55
CA ILE A 108 -17.43 1.00 30.53
C ILE A 108 -16.20 1.75 31.08
N GLN A 109 -16.24 2.09 32.37
CA GLN A 109 -15.07 2.59 33.11
C GLN A 109 -14.20 1.39 33.54
N ASN A 110 -13.53 0.75 32.57
CA ASN A 110 -12.58 -0.31 32.85
C ASN A 110 -11.16 0.26 32.92
N PRO A 111 -10.40 0.04 34.02
CA PRO A 111 -9.01 0.47 34.14
C PRO A 111 -8.04 -0.21 33.17
N GLU A 112 -8.46 -1.22 32.40
CA GLU A 112 -7.63 -1.87 31.38
C GLU A 112 -7.83 -1.27 29.97
N ILE A 113 -6.73 -1.04 29.23
CA ILE A 113 -6.79 -0.68 27.81
C ILE A 113 -6.99 -1.95 26.98
N ASN A 114 -8.05 -1.95 26.18
CA ASN A 114 -8.25 -2.97 25.16
C ASN A 114 -7.54 -2.57 23.86
N VAL A 115 -6.79 -3.50 23.27
CA VAL A 115 -6.12 -3.31 21.99
C VAL A 115 -6.72 -4.25 20.96
N TYR A 116 -7.21 -3.71 19.84
CA TYR A 116 -7.78 -4.47 18.74
C TYR A 116 -6.87 -4.41 17.51
N HIS A 117 -6.43 -5.56 17.02
CA HIS A 117 -5.71 -5.66 15.75
C HIS A 117 -6.73 -5.95 14.66
N ILE A 118 -6.82 -5.05 13.67
CA ILE A 118 -7.69 -5.22 12.51
C ILE A 118 -6.77 -5.55 11.34
N ALA A 119 -6.63 -6.85 11.09
CA ALA A 119 -5.67 -7.43 10.16
C ALA A 119 -6.31 -8.65 9.49
N SER A 120 -5.90 -8.96 8.27
CA SER A 120 -6.45 -10.08 7.51
C SER A 120 -5.48 -11.25 7.38
N SER A 121 -4.17 -11.00 7.34
CA SER A 121 -3.17 -12.01 6.94
C SER A 121 -3.12 -13.25 7.82
N TYR A 122 -3.52 -13.17 9.09
CA TYR A 122 -3.52 -14.33 9.98
C TYR A 122 -4.55 -15.40 9.58
N VAL A 123 -5.70 -14.96 9.04
CA VAL A 123 -6.79 -15.86 8.61
C VAL A 123 -6.91 -15.97 7.09
N ASN A 124 -6.44 -14.96 6.38
CA ASN A 124 -6.46 -14.87 4.92
C ASN A 124 -5.10 -14.34 4.41
N PRO A 125 -4.08 -15.21 4.31
CA PRO A 125 -2.77 -14.84 3.78
C PRO A 125 -2.89 -14.32 2.34
N PHE A 126 -2.31 -13.15 2.07
CA PHE A 126 -2.32 -12.51 0.76
C PHE A 126 -0.89 -12.20 0.32
N LEU A 127 -0.47 -12.70 -0.84
CA LEU A 127 0.90 -12.59 -1.33
C LEU A 127 1.07 -11.39 -2.27
N VAL A 128 2.29 -10.86 -2.35
CA VAL A 128 2.67 -9.84 -3.34
C VAL A 128 2.38 -10.32 -4.76
N SER A 129 2.66 -11.59 -5.08
CA SER A 129 2.36 -12.14 -6.41
C SER A 129 0.88 -12.08 -6.75
N GLN A 130 0.02 -12.46 -5.80
CA GLN A 130 -1.43 -12.46 -5.98
C GLN A 130 -1.96 -11.05 -6.23
N LEU A 131 -1.41 -10.03 -5.56
CA LEU A 131 -1.78 -8.64 -5.82
C LEU A 131 -1.58 -8.26 -7.29
N PHE A 132 -0.40 -8.53 -7.85
CA PHE A 132 -0.11 -8.18 -9.23
C PHE A 132 -0.77 -9.10 -10.26
N ASP A 133 -1.06 -10.35 -9.89
CA ASP A 133 -1.87 -11.25 -10.73
C ASP A 133 -3.31 -10.70 -10.88
N TYR A 134 -3.93 -10.25 -9.79
CA TYR A 134 -5.25 -9.58 -9.86
C TYR A 134 -5.19 -8.26 -10.63
N CYS A 135 -4.12 -7.47 -10.47
CA CYS A 135 -3.95 -6.26 -11.27
C CYS A 135 -3.82 -6.60 -12.76
N TYR A 136 -3.08 -7.65 -13.11
CA TYR A 136 -2.92 -8.10 -14.49
C TYR A 136 -4.27 -8.53 -15.09
N GLU A 137 -5.06 -9.32 -14.37
CA GLU A 137 -6.39 -9.75 -14.79
C GLU A 137 -7.32 -8.56 -14.99
N LEU A 138 -7.36 -7.63 -14.03
CA LEU A 138 -8.17 -6.41 -14.11
C LEU A 138 -7.80 -5.60 -15.34
N CYS A 139 -6.52 -5.26 -15.53
CA CYS A 139 -6.06 -4.47 -16.67
C CYS A 139 -6.20 -5.20 -18.01
N SER A 140 -6.21 -6.54 -18.02
CA SER A 140 -6.47 -7.32 -19.24
C SER A 140 -7.94 -7.29 -19.62
N SER A 141 -8.85 -7.30 -18.64
CA SER A 141 -10.29 -7.21 -18.87
C SER A 141 -10.81 -5.79 -19.10
N SER A 142 -10.13 -4.79 -18.54
CA SER A 142 -10.49 -3.37 -18.59
C SER A 142 -9.21 -2.54 -18.64
N PRO A 143 -8.62 -2.40 -19.84
CA PRO A 143 -7.36 -1.67 -20.02
C PRO A 143 -7.48 -0.21 -19.58
N PHE A 144 -6.39 0.32 -19.03
CA PHE A 144 -6.30 1.76 -18.79
C PHE A 144 -6.26 2.49 -20.13
N VAL A 145 -7.07 3.54 -20.29
CA VAL A 145 -7.07 4.36 -21.50
C VAL A 145 -6.25 5.62 -21.24
N ASN A 146 -5.22 5.84 -22.06
CA ASN A 146 -4.34 7.00 -21.92
C ASN A 146 -5.04 8.30 -22.39
N SER A 147 -4.37 9.44 -22.24
CA SER A 147 -4.91 10.75 -22.66
C SER A 147 -5.14 10.88 -24.17
N LYS A 148 -4.56 10.00 -24.99
CA LYS A 148 -4.75 9.93 -26.45
C LYS A 148 -5.91 9.02 -26.86
N GLY A 149 -6.49 8.29 -25.92
CA GLY A 149 -7.54 7.30 -26.18
C GLY A 149 -7.04 5.89 -26.47
N ASP A 150 -5.72 5.64 -26.36
CA ASP A 150 -5.18 4.30 -26.58
C ASP A 150 -5.30 3.44 -25.33
N GLU A 151 -5.67 2.17 -25.53
CA GLU A 151 -5.64 1.14 -24.49
C GLU A 151 -4.21 0.74 -24.16
N VAL A 152 -3.83 0.89 -22.90
CA VAL A 152 -2.51 0.49 -22.39
C VAL A 152 -2.50 -1.02 -22.15
N LYS A 153 -1.59 -1.71 -22.83
CA LYS A 153 -1.31 -3.12 -22.60
C LYS A 153 -0.25 -3.29 -21.53
N VAL A 154 -0.62 -3.97 -20.44
CA VAL A 154 0.31 -4.31 -19.36
C VAL A 154 0.92 -5.69 -19.56
N GLU A 155 2.19 -5.85 -19.16
CA GLU A 155 2.86 -7.15 -19.07
C GLU A 155 2.71 -7.71 -17.65
N LYS A 156 2.78 -9.04 -17.50
CA LYS A 156 2.86 -9.66 -16.16
C LYS A 156 4.07 -9.12 -15.39
N MET A 157 3.88 -8.92 -14.09
CA MET A 157 4.92 -8.40 -13.21
C MET A 157 6.18 -9.28 -13.21
N LYS A 158 7.35 -8.65 -13.37
CA LYS A 158 8.65 -9.30 -13.20
C LYS A 158 9.19 -9.01 -11.81
N TYR A 159 9.67 -10.05 -11.14
CA TYR A 159 10.25 -9.95 -9.81
C TYR A 159 11.76 -10.12 -9.88
N PHE A 160 12.46 -9.34 -9.05
CA PHE A 160 13.90 -9.45 -8.85
C PHE A 160 14.19 -9.63 -7.37
N ASP A 161 15.20 -10.41 -7.05
CA ASP A 161 15.68 -10.67 -5.69
C ASP A 161 16.95 -9.86 -5.35
N ASN A 162 17.56 -9.22 -6.34
CA ASN A 162 18.81 -8.47 -6.19
C ASN A 162 18.78 -7.13 -6.93
N MET A 163 19.46 -6.15 -6.34
CA MET A 163 19.46 -4.77 -6.84
C MET A 163 20.17 -4.62 -8.19
N SER A 164 21.17 -5.45 -8.48
CA SER A 164 21.96 -5.36 -9.71
C SER A 164 21.11 -5.71 -10.94
N ASP A 165 20.40 -6.83 -10.92
CA ASP A 165 19.54 -7.27 -12.02
C ASP A 165 18.33 -6.34 -12.19
N PHE A 166 17.72 -5.94 -11.09
CA PHE A 166 16.67 -4.92 -11.09
C PHE A 166 17.14 -3.63 -11.76
N SER A 167 18.29 -3.09 -11.35
CA SER A 167 18.83 -1.83 -11.89
C SER A 167 19.18 -1.95 -13.37
N ASN A 168 19.79 -3.08 -13.76
CA ASN A 168 20.12 -3.36 -15.15
C ASN A 168 18.86 -3.45 -16.03
N TYR A 169 17.79 -4.06 -15.52
CA TYR A 169 16.51 -4.16 -16.23
C TYR A 169 15.86 -2.79 -16.43
N ILE A 170 15.76 -1.99 -15.36
CA ILE A 170 15.20 -0.64 -15.41
C ILE A 170 16.00 0.22 -16.39
N LEU A 171 17.33 0.22 -16.31
CA LEU A 171 18.18 1.01 -17.21
C LEU A 171 17.94 0.64 -18.68
N LYS A 172 17.86 -0.67 -19.00
CA LYS A 172 17.55 -1.13 -20.36
C LYS A 172 16.18 -0.68 -20.86
N LYS A 173 15.16 -0.69 -19.99
CA LYS A 173 13.80 -0.21 -20.34
C LYS A 173 13.79 1.31 -20.58
N LEU A 174 14.49 2.09 -19.75
CA LEU A 174 14.60 3.53 -19.90
C LEU A 174 15.34 3.94 -21.19
N LEU A 175 16.44 3.24 -21.52
CA LEU A 175 17.18 3.50 -22.76
C LEU A 175 16.33 3.22 -24.00
N LYS A 176 15.61 2.09 -24.04
CA LYS A 176 14.70 1.77 -25.15
C LYS A 176 13.61 2.82 -25.35
N GLN A 177 13.01 3.32 -24.26
CA GLN A 177 12.01 4.39 -24.36
C GLN A 177 12.61 5.68 -24.89
N HIS A 178 13.86 6.00 -24.55
CA HIS A 178 14.54 7.18 -25.08
C HIS A 178 14.78 7.06 -26.59
N ASP A 179 15.25 5.91 -27.05
CA ASP A 179 15.49 5.64 -28.48
C ASP A 179 14.18 5.72 -29.29
N GLU A 180 13.09 5.12 -28.80
CA GLU A 180 11.76 5.17 -29.45
C GLU A 180 11.19 6.60 -29.53
N VAL A 181 11.44 7.45 -28.52
CA VAL A 181 11.04 8.86 -28.53
C VAL A 181 11.90 9.67 -29.52
N GLN A 182 13.20 9.38 -29.62
CA GLN A 182 14.08 10.01 -30.60
C GLN A 182 13.68 9.67 -32.03
N ASP A 183 13.39 8.40 -32.31
CA ASP A 183 12.92 7.95 -33.63
C ASP A 183 11.60 8.63 -34.02
N LEU A 184 10.66 8.83 -33.08
CA LEU A 184 9.42 9.55 -33.34
C LEU A 184 9.62 11.03 -33.67
N ILE A 185 10.62 11.68 -33.06
CA ILE A 185 10.97 13.08 -33.33
C ILE A 185 11.67 13.22 -34.69
N GLU A 186 12.51 12.25 -35.07
CA GLU A 186 13.19 12.26 -36.38
C GLU A 186 12.24 11.93 -37.56
N VAL A 187 11.12 11.25 -37.29
CA VAL A 187 10.10 10.90 -38.30
C VAL A 187 9.03 11.99 -38.52
N GLU A 188 9.02 13.08 -37.72
CA GLU A 188 8.24 14.30 -38.00
C GLU A 188 9.09 15.44 -38.63
N PRO A 189 9.61 15.33 -39.88
CA PRO A 189 10.05 16.50 -40.61
C PRO A 189 8.85 17.14 -41.31
N PHE A 190 8.44 18.31 -40.83
CA PHE A 190 7.65 19.35 -41.52
C PHE A 190 6.61 18.90 -42.57
N LYS A 191 5.33 19.08 -42.25
CA LYS A 191 4.31 19.47 -43.22
C LYS A 191 3.53 20.69 -42.72
#